data_AF-A0AA36MHL5-F1
#
_entry.id   AF-A0AA36MHL5-F1
#
_cell.length_a   1.000
_cell.length_b   1.000
_cell.length_c   1.000
_cell.angle_alpha   90.00
_cell.angle_beta   90.00
_cell.angle_gamma   90.00
#
_symmetry.space_group_name_H-M   'P 1'
#
loop_
_entity.id
_entity.type
_entity.pdbx_description
1 polymer ?
#
loop_
_entity_poly.entity_id
_entity_poly.type
_entity_poly.pdbx_seq_one_letter_code
_entity_poly.pdbx_strand_id
1 'polypeptide(L)'
;MSARVSDAAPPQNSNSAWSGIEDQSVKEIRWSGKAIKASPLINDPISAVVVGMLATVVLQSATTTTNVLVGMIAADMLTVHEAIPVMIGSELGGTLVNAIVSLAYSGEPVQFRRAFAAATLGDVFNICCIFVILPLELATGFIEELSWLIVDPLIAEQGINFKTLDLLTDPVNRMVLEVNEDELRNATIDDDYFAPDHSFVYRCVFKNGSRIYRCPYTHLFAYSSYSDSIIGWIVLIISVAVLVFCLIGVVYLIQQLLKGPLAKYVRGLLSRECPGKWKPCTGYTVMLVGLVITLAIQSNNIFNSSLTPLVGSGVITLEQMYPLILGANIGGSFSAVLAALAADGSRFEKTLHMAVCQVLYNIIGTFMFYLIPWTRKLPIFLARRLGEITDQYRWFIVVFIFLFFVLIPGIVIGLTLLPDYVIVVCFSVLFVLVMLIVVITGMQNHCPGLLPEFLADWNWIPVCFRSLQPYDAMMTKIFTSIPFFGDFFRKPPTGSCNGRTDSVHMMMKLSKHTQV
;
A
#
# COMPACT_ATOMS: atom_id res chain seq x y z
N MET A 1 -56.24 46.72 34.14
CA MET A 1 -54.92 46.76 34.78
C MET A 1 -54.47 45.31 34.97
N SER A 2 -53.46 44.91 34.20
CA SER A 2 -52.72 43.63 34.17
C SER A 2 -53.48 42.29 34.10
N ALA A 3 -53.30 41.58 32.97
CA ALA A 3 -53.68 40.19 32.76
C ALA A 3 -52.43 39.28 32.80
N ARG A 4 -52.65 38.05 33.31
CA ARG A 4 -51.81 36.84 33.37
C ARG A 4 -50.51 36.81 32.56
N VAL A 5 -49.44 36.41 33.25
CA VAL A 5 -48.25 35.80 32.64
C VAL A 5 -48.34 34.29 32.85
N SER A 6 -48.29 33.57 31.74
CA SER A 6 -48.27 32.12 31.57
C SER A 6 -46.88 31.55 31.86
N ASP A 7 -46.84 30.36 32.44
CA ASP A 7 -45.64 29.53 32.59
C ASP A 7 -45.01 29.22 31.22
N ALA A 8 -43.73 29.56 31.05
CA ALA A 8 -42.90 29.14 29.93
C ALA A 8 -41.71 28.34 30.47
N ALA A 9 -41.54 27.11 29.95
CA ALA A 9 -40.42 26.23 30.24
C ALA A 9 -39.07 26.89 29.89
N PRO A 10 -37.98 26.62 30.65
CA PRO A 10 -36.66 27.15 30.35
C PRO A 10 -36.10 26.55 29.04
N PRO A 11 -35.25 27.29 28.31
CA PRO A 11 -34.75 26.88 27.01
C PRO A 11 -33.82 25.67 27.15
N GLN A 12 -34.06 24.63 26.33
CA GLN A 12 -33.14 23.51 26.18
C GLN A 12 -31.78 24.02 25.67
N ASN A 13 -30.75 23.91 26.50
CA ASN A 13 -29.37 24.22 26.14
C ASN A 13 -28.90 23.30 25.00
N SER A 14 -28.55 23.90 23.86
CA SER A 14 -27.92 23.26 22.71
C SER A 14 -26.59 22.56 23.04
N ASN A 15 -25.95 22.90 24.17
CA ASN A 15 -24.67 22.34 24.61
C ASN A 15 -24.75 20.87 25.08
N SER A 16 -25.96 20.39 25.42
CA SER A 16 -26.19 18.97 25.76
C SER A 16 -26.15 18.06 24.53
N ALA A 17 -26.50 18.59 23.35
CA ALA A 17 -26.42 17.85 22.10
C ALA A 17 -24.96 17.68 21.64
N TRP A 18 -24.12 18.71 21.80
CA TRP A 18 -22.72 18.68 21.37
C TRP A 18 -21.82 17.83 22.27
N SER A 19 -22.06 17.83 23.59
CA SER A 19 -21.38 16.90 24.52
C SER A 19 -21.79 15.45 24.30
N GLY A 20 -23.06 15.20 23.96
CA GLY A 20 -23.53 13.88 23.55
C GLY A 20 -22.90 13.39 22.24
N ILE A 21 -22.67 14.27 21.26
CA ILE A 21 -22.00 13.96 19.98
C ILE A 21 -20.51 13.68 20.19
N GLU A 22 -19.83 14.41 21.08
CA GLU A 22 -18.41 14.23 21.39
C GLU A 22 -18.15 12.88 22.10
N ASP A 23 -18.97 12.57 23.11
CA ASP A 23 -18.96 11.27 23.81
C ASP A 23 -19.36 10.12 22.87
N GLN A 24 -20.31 10.33 21.96
CA GLN A 24 -20.63 9.36 20.89
C GLN A 24 -19.45 9.13 19.95
N SER A 25 -18.75 10.18 19.52
CA SER A 25 -17.66 10.05 18.54
C SER A 25 -16.43 9.34 19.12
N VAL A 26 -16.06 9.60 20.38
CA VAL A 26 -14.98 8.89 21.08
C VAL A 26 -15.38 7.43 21.35
N LYS A 27 -16.64 7.20 21.75
CA LYS A 27 -17.19 5.84 21.89
C LYS A 27 -17.21 5.12 20.55
N GLU A 28 -17.59 5.75 19.44
CA GLU A 28 -17.59 5.18 18.09
C GLU A 28 -16.19 4.86 17.60
N ILE A 29 -15.18 5.70 17.87
CA ILE A 29 -13.77 5.40 17.55
C ILE A 29 -13.29 4.20 18.36
N ARG A 30 -13.60 4.14 19.66
CA ARG A 30 -13.25 3.00 20.53
C ARG A 30 -14.01 1.73 20.15
N TRP A 31 -15.27 1.85 19.74
CA TRP A 31 -16.10 0.75 19.25
C TRP A 31 -15.61 0.26 17.90
N SER A 32 -15.23 1.16 16.98
CA SER A 32 -14.60 0.85 15.71
C SER A 32 -13.28 0.12 15.93
N GLY A 33 -12.44 0.57 16.87
CA GLY A 33 -11.20 -0.14 17.25
C GLY A 33 -11.44 -1.52 17.82
N LYS A 34 -12.43 -1.67 18.71
CA LYS A 34 -12.83 -2.99 19.23
C LYS A 34 -13.46 -3.88 18.14
N ALA A 35 -14.23 -3.32 17.23
CA ALA A 35 -14.83 -4.02 16.09
C ALA A 35 -13.76 -4.46 15.08
N ILE A 36 -12.72 -3.66 14.87
CA ILE A 36 -11.54 -3.99 14.05
C ILE A 36 -10.80 -5.17 14.69
N LYS A 37 -10.50 -5.13 16.00
CA LYS A 37 -9.89 -6.27 16.73
C LYS A 37 -10.77 -7.52 16.76
N ALA A 38 -12.08 -7.35 16.85
CA ALA A 38 -13.02 -8.46 16.87
C ALA A 38 -13.37 -8.97 15.46
N SER A 39 -12.87 -8.34 14.40
CA SER A 39 -13.18 -8.76 13.05
C SER A 39 -12.35 -10.00 12.68
N PRO A 40 -12.97 -11.07 12.16
CA PRO A 40 -12.23 -12.23 11.65
C PRO A 40 -11.28 -11.84 10.51
N LEU A 41 -11.53 -10.69 9.87
CA LEU A 41 -10.77 -10.15 8.76
C LEU A 41 -9.32 -9.79 9.10
N ILE A 42 -9.01 -9.45 10.35
CA ILE A 42 -7.66 -9.07 10.80
C ILE A 42 -6.98 -10.22 11.54
N ASN A 43 -7.77 -11.11 12.18
CA ASN A 43 -7.25 -12.30 12.84
C ASN A 43 -6.71 -13.34 11.84
N ASP A 44 -7.29 -13.41 10.64
CA ASP A 44 -6.76 -14.26 9.57
C ASP A 44 -5.65 -13.55 8.79
N PRO A 45 -4.41 -14.06 8.78
CA PRO A 45 -3.27 -13.38 8.17
C PRO A 45 -3.42 -13.18 6.66
N ILE A 46 -4.09 -14.10 5.97
CA ILE A 46 -4.36 -13.99 4.52
C ILE A 46 -5.36 -12.87 4.25
N SER A 47 -6.39 -12.74 5.09
CA SER A 47 -7.35 -11.65 4.99
C SER A 47 -6.71 -10.31 5.33
N ALA A 48 -5.85 -10.28 6.36
CA ALA A 48 -5.10 -9.09 6.75
C ALA A 48 -4.22 -8.56 5.61
N VAL A 49 -3.55 -9.42 4.84
CA VAL A 49 -2.82 -9.04 3.61
C VAL A 49 -3.75 -8.37 2.59
N VAL A 50 -4.95 -8.94 2.38
CA VAL A 50 -5.93 -8.35 1.46
C VAL A 50 -6.46 -7.00 1.97
N VAL A 51 -6.69 -6.87 3.26
CA VAL A 51 -7.07 -5.58 3.89
C VAL A 51 -5.98 -4.53 3.65
N GLY A 52 -4.71 -4.89 3.82
CA GLY A 52 -3.58 -3.99 3.53
C GLY A 52 -3.52 -3.57 2.06
N MET A 53 -3.70 -4.53 1.14
CA MET A 53 -3.76 -4.27 -0.29
C MET A 53 -4.89 -3.30 -0.65
N LEU A 54 -6.11 -3.55 -0.15
CA LEU A 54 -7.26 -2.69 -0.37
C LEU A 54 -7.09 -1.30 0.26
N ALA A 55 -6.54 -1.23 1.47
CA ALA A 55 -6.22 0.04 2.13
C ALA A 55 -5.26 0.86 1.28
N THR A 56 -4.26 0.23 0.67
CA THR A 56 -3.34 0.92 -0.25
C THR A 56 -3.99 1.31 -1.56
N VAL A 57 -4.90 0.51 -2.10
CA VAL A 57 -5.70 0.90 -3.28
C VAL A 57 -6.54 2.14 -2.99
N VAL A 58 -7.13 2.24 -1.80
CA VAL A 58 -7.94 3.39 -1.39
C VAL A 58 -7.06 4.62 -1.12
N LEU A 59 -6.01 4.45 -0.32
CA LEU A 59 -5.09 5.52 0.08
C LEU A 59 -4.08 5.88 -1.02
N GLN A 60 -4.01 5.08 -2.09
CA GLN A 60 -3.09 5.22 -3.21
C GLN A 60 -1.59 5.22 -2.83
N SER A 61 -1.26 4.83 -1.60
CA SER A 61 0.09 4.94 -1.04
C SER A 61 0.32 3.87 0.02
N ALA A 62 1.27 2.97 -0.23
CA ALA A 62 1.66 1.93 0.72
C ALA A 62 2.24 2.57 1.99
N THR A 63 3.10 3.58 1.84
CA THR A 63 3.70 4.32 2.95
C THR A 63 2.65 4.98 3.85
N THR A 64 1.59 5.54 3.27
CA THR A 64 0.49 6.14 4.03
C THR A 64 -0.27 5.08 4.81
N THR A 65 -0.53 3.92 4.21
CA THR A 65 -1.16 2.78 4.87
C THR A 65 -0.32 2.28 6.05
N THR A 66 1.00 2.16 5.89
CA THR A 66 1.91 1.76 6.97
C THR A 66 1.99 2.79 8.09
N ASN A 67 1.99 4.09 7.78
CA ASN A 67 1.96 5.14 8.82
C ASN A 67 0.65 5.11 9.61
N VAL A 68 -0.48 4.79 8.96
CA VAL A 68 -1.77 4.55 9.64
C VAL A 68 -1.68 3.31 10.54
N LEU A 69 -1.04 2.22 10.09
CA LEU A 69 -0.77 1.04 10.93
C LEU A 69 0.06 1.38 12.17
N VAL A 70 1.13 2.16 12.01
CA VAL A 70 1.95 2.64 13.13
C VAL A 70 1.10 3.46 14.11
N GLY A 71 0.24 4.35 13.61
CA GLY A 71 -0.71 5.09 14.44
C GLY A 71 -1.72 4.20 15.17
N MET A 72 -2.22 3.14 14.53
CA MET A 72 -3.13 2.17 15.16
C MET A 72 -2.44 1.37 16.27
N ILE A 73 -1.16 1.00 16.10
CA ILE A 73 -0.36 0.37 17.16
C ILE A 73 -0.11 1.36 18.31
N ALA A 74 0.19 2.62 17.97
CA ALA A 74 0.34 3.68 18.97
C ALA A 74 -0.96 3.90 19.77
N ALA A 75 -2.13 3.65 19.19
CA ALA A 75 -3.43 3.72 19.87
C ALA A 75 -3.81 2.42 20.60
N ASP A 76 -2.91 1.43 20.68
CA ASP A 76 -3.18 0.07 21.18
C ASP A 76 -4.38 -0.60 20.48
N MET A 77 -4.69 -0.22 19.23
CA MET A 77 -5.78 -0.79 18.41
C MET A 77 -5.36 -2.04 17.65
N LEU A 78 -4.06 -2.22 17.38
CA LEU A 78 -3.49 -3.40 16.75
C LEU A 78 -2.19 -3.77 17.45
N THR A 79 -1.89 -5.07 17.52
CA THR A 79 -0.57 -5.55 17.92
C THR A 79 0.39 -5.55 16.73
N VAL A 80 1.70 -5.61 17.00
CA VAL A 80 2.72 -5.71 15.95
C VAL A 80 2.50 -6.97 15.11
N HIS A 81 2.23 -8.09 15.77
CA HIS A 81 1.90 -9.38 15.13
C HIS A 81 0.73 -9.28 14.14
N GLU A 82 -0.39 -8.66 14.54
CA GLU A 82 -1.56 -8.47 13.67
C GLU A 82 -1.29 -7.47 12.53
N ALA A 83 -0.35 -6.53 12.73
CA ALA A 83 -0.04 -5.49 11.75
C ALA A 83 0.91 -5.95 10.64
N ILE A 84 1.77 -6.95 10.89
CA ILE A 84 2.76 -7.44 9.92
C ILE A 84 2.08 -7.95 8.62
N PRO A 85 1.06 -8.82 8.65
CA PRO A 85 0.40 -9.25 7.42
C PRO A 85 -0.28 -8.09 6.67
N VAL A 86 -0.88 -7.14 7.39
CA VAL A 86 -1.49 -5.94 6.77
C VAL A 86 -0.44 -5.08 6.08
N MET A 87 0.71 -4.90 6.71
CA MET A 87 1.84 -4.18 6.14
C MET A 87 2.40 -4.87 4.89
N ILE A 88 2.62 -6.19 4.94
CA ILE A 88 3.03 -6.97 3.77
C ILE A 88 2.03 -6.79 2.61
N GLY A 89 0.73 -6.80 2.91
CA GLY A 89 -0.32 -6.55 1.93
C GLY A 89 -0.35 -5.14 1.36
N SER A 90 -0.01 -4.14 2.17
CA SER A 90 0.00 -2.73 1.75
C SER A 90 0.96 -2.47 0.58
N GLU A 91 2.02 -3.27 0.45
CA GLU A 91 2.99 -3.15 -0.63
C GLU A 91 2.44 -3.60 -2.01
N LEU A 92 1.28 -4.28 -2.08
CA LEU A 92 0.65 -4.71 -3.34
C LEU A 92 -0.28 -3.68 -4.00
N GLY A 93 -0.74 -2.64 -3.30
CA GLY A 93 -1.78 -1.76 -3.85
C GLY A 93 -1.30 -0.75 -4.91
N GLY A 94 0.02 -0.60 -5.07
CA GLY A 94 0.63 0.50 -5.83
C GLY A 94 0.49 0.42 -7.36
N THR A 95 0.25 -0.76 -7.91
CA THR A 95 0.20 -0.93 -9.38
C THR A 95 -1.07 -0.42 -10.02
N LEU A 96 -2.16 -0.20 -9.28
CA LEU A 96 -3.40 0.33 -9.88
C LEU A 96 -3.15 1.64 -10.62
N VAL A 97 -2.49 2.61 -9.97
CA VAL A 97 -2.15 3.90 -10.59
C VAL A 97 -1.15 3.74 -11.72
N ASN A 98 -0.11 2.92 -11.52
CA ASN A 98 0.91 2.70 -12.55
C ASN A 98 0.31 2.07 -13.80
N ALA A 99 -0.62 1.13 -13.63
CA ALA A 99 -1.35 0.47 -14.71
C ALA A 99 -2.23 1.49 -15.45
N ILE A 100 -2.93 2.38 -14.73
CA ILE A 100 -3.69 3.48 -15.34
C ILE A 100 -2.76 4.42 -16.13
N VAL A 101 -1.61 4.79 -15.59
CA VAL A 101 -0.60 5.61 -16.28
C VAL A 101 -0.10 4.93 -17.55
N SER A 102 0.09 3.60 -17.52
CA SER A 102 0.51 2.83 -18.69
C SER A 102 -0.50 2.89 -19.86
N LEU A 103 -1.80 3.11 -19.57
CA LEU A 103 -2.85 3.28 -20.59
C LEU A 103 -2.61 4.49 -21.49
N ALA A 104 -1.88 5.51 -21.01
CA ALA A 104 -1.50 6.66 -21.82
C ALA A 104 -0.61 6.29 -23.02
N TYR A 105 0.08 5.14 -22.96
CA TYR A 105 0.96 4.63 -24.02
C TYR A 105 0.27 3.64 -24.97
N SER A 106 -1.05 3.41 -24.80
CA SER A 106 -1.82 2.43 -25.56
C SER A 106 -1.86 2.66 -27.07
N GLY A 107 -1.53 3.88 -27.53
CA GLY A 107 -1.46 4.21 -28.95
C GLY A 107 -0.43 3.38 -29.73
N GLU A 108 0.71 3.05 -29.11
CA GLU A 108 1.82 2.33 -29.75
C GLU A 108 2.07 0.98 -29.05
N PRO A 109 1.93 -0.17 -29.75
CA PRO A 109 1.99 -1.52 -29.13
C PRO A 109 3.29 -1.78 -28.34
N VAL A 110 4.43 -1.39 -28.92
CA VAL A 110 5.74 -1.60 -28.29
C VAL A 110 5.92 -0.75 -27.03
N GLN A 111 5.43 0.49 -27.04
CA GLN A 111 5.53 1.39 -25.89
C GLN A 111 4.59 0.95 -24.77
N PHE A 112 3.37 0.54 -25.14
CA PHE A 112 2.38 0.01 -24.22
C PHE A 112 2.87 -1.25 -23.51
N ARG A 113 3.41 -2.22 -24.27
CA ARG A 113 4.01 -3.46 -23.72
C ARG A 113 5.06 -3.16 -22.66
N ARG A 114 5.95 -2.20 -22.94
CA ARG A 114 7.03 -1.80 -22.02
C ARG A 114 6.49 -1.05 -20.80
N ALA A 115 5.54 -0.13 -21.01
CA ALA A 115 4.91 0.64 -19.95
C ALA A 115 4.13 -0.26 -18.98
N PHE A 116 3.39 -1.24 -19.47
CA PHE A 116 2.64 -2.16 -18.61
C PHE A 116 3.56 -3.13 -17.84
N ALA A 117 4.61 -3.65 -18.50
CA ALA A 117 5.62 -4.44 -17.81
C ALA A 117 6.32 -3.62 -16.69
N ALA A 118 6.59 -2.33 -16.94
CA ALA A 118 7.13 -1.43 -15.93
C ALA A 118 6.15 -1.18 -14.77
N ALA A 119 4.87 -0.96 -15.10
CA ALA A 119 3.83 -0.68 -14.12
C ALA A 119 3.64 -1.82 -13.12
N THR A 120 3.72 -3.07 -13.58
CA THR A 120 3.46 -4.29 -12.80
C THR A 120 4.71 -4.85 -12.10
N LEU A 121 5.90 -4.36 -12.42
CA LEU A 121 7.16 -4.93 -11.91
C LEU A 121 7.27 -4.90 -10.39
N GLY A 122 6.81 -3.82 -9.75
CA GLY A 122 6.81 -3.66 -8.30
C GLY A 122 5.91 -4.69 -7.60
N ASP A 123 4.65 -4.80 -8.03
CA ASP A 123 3.73 -5.79 -7.48
C ASP A 123 4.20 -7.21 -7.74
N VAL A 124 4.70 -7.53 -8.93
CA VAL A 124 5.23 -8.87 -9.21
C VAL A 124 6.34 -9.23 -8.22
N PHE A 125 7.24 -8.30 -7.91
CA PHE A 125 8.24 -8.50 -6.86
C PHE A 125 7.61 -8.70 -5.47
N ASN A 126 6.64 -7.87 -5.08
CA ASN A 126 5.97 -7.97 -3.78
C ASN A 126 5.14 -9.25 -3.65
N ILE A 127 4.50 -9.72 -4.72
CA ILE A 127 3.82 -11.03 -4.79
C ILE A 127 4.82 -12.16 -4.57
N CYS A 128 6.00 -12.09 -5.21
CA CYS A 128 7.04 -13.09 -4.99
C CYS A 128 7.53 -13.09 -3.53
N CYS A 129 7.67 -11.91 -2.92
CA CYS A 129 7.99 -11.77 -1.50
C CYS A 129 6.88 -12.37 -0.63
N ILE A 130 5.61 -12.10 -0.91
CA ILE A 130 4.48 -12.68 -0.16
C ILE A 130 4.51 -14.20 -0.20
N PHE A 131 4.71 -14.82 -1.36
CA PHE A 131 4.71 -16.29 -1.46
C PHE A 131 5.84 -16.98 -0.69
N VAL A 132 6.88 -16.25 -0.29
CA VAL A 132 8.03 -16.81 0.42
C VAL A 132 8.11 -16.32 1.85
N ILE A 133 8.06 -15.00 2.05
CA ILE A 133 8.22 -14.34 3.34
C ILE A 133 6.98 -14.51 4.21
N LEU A 134 5.75 -14.42 3.66
CA LEU A 134 4.54 -14.54 4.48
C LEU A 134 4.41 -15.95 5.11
N PRO A 135 4.52 -17.07 4.38
CA PRO A 135 4.49 -18.39 5.00
C PRO A 135 5.61 -18.60 6.02
N LEU A 136 6.80 -18.05 5.75
CA LEU A 136 7.93 -18.09 6.68
C LEU A 136 7.60 -17.32 7.97
N GLU A 137 7.04 -16.12 7.84
CA GLU A 137 6.62 -15.31 8.97
C GLU A 137 5.53 -15.97 9.81
N LEU A 138 4.53 -16.59 9.16
CA LEU A 138 3.47 -17.30 9.87
C LEU A 138 3.96 -18.59 10.55
N ALA A 139 5.03 -19.21 10.03
CA ALA A 139 5.59 -20.43 10.60
C ALA A 139 6.57 -20.16 11.75
N THR A 140 7.35 -19.09 11.68
CA THR A 140 8.45 -18.84 12.62
C THR A 140 8.44 -17.47 13.29
N GLY A 141 7.65 -16.49 12.82
CA GLY A 141 7.69 -15.11 13.31
C GLY A 141 9.05 -14.43 13.09
N PHE A 142 9.76 -14.79 12.02
CA PHE A 142 11.18 -14.45 11.85
C PHE A 142 11.44 -12.94 11.78
N ILE A 143 10.59 -12.19 11.09
CA ILE A 143 10.72 -10.73 10.97
C ILE A 143 10.41 -10.07 12.31
N GLU A 144 9.35 -10.53 12.99
CA GLU A 144 9.02 -10.05 14.33
C GLU A 144 10.15 -10.30 15.33
N GLU A 145 10.66 -11.53 15.42
CA GLU A 145 11.77 -11.89 16.32
C GLU A 145 13.06 -11.10 16.03
N LEU A 146 13.39 -10.90 14.74
CA LEU A 146 14.52 -10.07 14.35
C LEU A 146 14.33 -8.60 14.76
N SER A 147 13.10 -8.11 14.71
CA SER A 147 12.78 -6.75 15.14
C SER A 147 13.04 -6.59 16.64
N TRP A 148 12.62 -7.54 17.47
CA TRP A 148 12.93 -7.57 18.90
C TRP A 148 14.44 -7.58 19.17
N LEU A 149 15.19 -8.40 18.44
CA LEU A 149 16.65 -8.47 18.58
C LEU A 149 17.37 -7.14 18.23
N ILE A 150 16.82 -6.35 17.31
CA ILE A 150 17.40 -5.08 16.88
C ILE A 150 16.97 -3.93 17.79
N VAL A 151 15.71 -3.91 18.21
CA VAL A 151 15.09 -2.78 18.90
C VAL A 151 15.36 -2.83 20.41
N ASP A 152 15.29 -3.99 21.06
CA ASP A 152 15.45 -4.08 22.52
C ASP A 152 16.82 -3.58 23.01
N PRO A 153 17.95 -3.96 22.38
CA PRO A 153 19.26 -3.43 22.79
C PRO A 153 19.38 -1.93 22.52
N LEU A 154 18.76 -1.45 21.43
CA LEU A 154 18.80 -0.05 21.04
C LEU A 154 18.07 0.83 22.05
N ILE A 155 16.95 0.36 22.60
CA ILE A 155 16.19 1.05 23.65
C ILE A 155 16.91 0.92 25.00
N ALA A 156 17.43 -0.27 25.33
CA ALA A 156 18.05 -0.57 26.62
C ALA A 156 19.40 0.12 26.86
N GLU A 157 20.29 0.18 25.85
CA GLU A 157 21.59 0.87 26.00
C GLU A 157 21.46 2.38 26.03
N GLN A 158 20.46 2.91 25.33
CA GLN A 158 20.37 4.34 25.14
C GLN A 158 19.61 5.02 26.29
N GLY A 159 18.60 4.39 26.91
CA GLY A 159 17.73 5.14 27.85
C GLY A 159 17.19 6.44 27.21
N ILE A 160 17.24 6.50 25.88
CA ILE A 160 16.90 7.68 25.10
C ILE A 160 15.39 7.62 24.98
N ASN A 161 14.72 8.35 25.87
CA ASN A 161 13.52 9.05 25.44
C ASN A 161 13.96 9.86 24.21
N PHE A 162 13.64 9.37 23.00
CA PHE A 162 13.89 10.08 21.74
C PHE A 162 12.96 11.30 21.67
N LYS A 163 13.09 12.21 22.64
CA LYS A 163 12.59 13.59 22.62
C LYS A 163 13.24 14.41 21.50
N THR A 164 13.95 13.81 20.55
CA THR A 164 14.50 14.50 19.39
C THR A 164 13.40 15.02 18.47
N LEU A 165 12.28 14.29 18.33
CA LEU A 165 11.15 14.80 17.58
C LEU A 165 10.37 15.83 18.40
N ASP A 166 10.18 15.59 19.70
CA ASP A 166 9.65 16.59 20.63
C ASP A 166 10.49 17.88 20.60
N LEU A 167 11.82 17.80 20.55
CA LEU A 167 12.67 18.99 20.46
C LEU A 167 12.38 19.83 19.20
N LEU A 168 11.99 19.17 18.10
CA LEU A 168 11.63 19.82 16.84
C LEU A 168 10.15 20.24 16.81
N THR A 169 9.28 19.50 17.50
CA THR A 169 7.82 19.60 17.42
C THR A 169 7.23 20.42 18.57
N ASP A 170 7.76 20.28 19.79
CA ASP A 170 7.46 21.08 21.00
C ASP A 170 7.44 22.59 20.75
N PRO A 171 8.41 23.22 20.06
CA PRO A 171 8.33 24.66 19.82
C PRO A 171 7.10 25.03 18.96
N VAL A 172 6.70 24.15 18.04
CA VAL A 172 5.50 24.34 17.21
C VAL A 172 4.24 24.03 18.01
N ASN A 173 4.21 22.92 18.75
CA ASN A 173 3.09 22.54 19.63
C ASN A 173 2.82 23.64 20.65
N ARG A 174 3.83 24.15 21.37
CA ARG A 174 3.69 25.27 22.32
C ARG A 174 3.28 26.59 21.68
N MET A 175 3.48 26.76 20.37
CA MET A 175 2.97 27.91 19.63
C MET A 175 1.48 27.75 19.25
N VAL A 176 1.03 26.51 19.03
CA VAL A 176 -0.35 26.19 18.63
C VAL A 176 -1.26 25.99 19.84
N LEU A 177 -0.92 25.08 20.74
CA LEU A 177 -1.73 24.68 21.88
C LEU A 177 -0.84 24.15 23.02
N GLU A 178 -1.04 24.66 24.23
CA GLU A 178 -0.37 24.16 25.44
C GLU A 178 -1.43 23.61 26.39
N VAL A 179 -1.33 22.32 26.72
CA VAL A 179 -2.33 21.56 27.47
C VAL A 179 -1.66 20.91 28.68
N ASN A 180 -2.40 20.74 29.77
CA ASN A 180 -1.93 19.94 30.89
C ASN A 180 -2.05 18.45 30.57
N GLU A 181 -0.98 17.87 30.02
CA GLU A 181 -0.95 16.47 29.57
C GLU A 181 -1.26 15.46 30.68
N ASP A 182 -0.84 15.72 31.92
CA ASP A 182 -1.09 14.81 33.05
C ASP A 182 -2.56 14.80 33.47
N GLU A 183 -3.23 15.96 33.45
CA GLU A 183 -4.68 16.05 33.69
C GLU A 183 -5.48 15.43 32.54
N LEU A 184 -5.07 15.68 31.30
CA LEU A 184 -5.70 15.09 30.13
C LEU A 184 -5.59 13.55 30.14
N ARG A 185 -4.42 13.02 30.53
CA ARG A 185 -4.21 11.58 30.69
C ARG A 185 -5.11 10.99 31.77
N ASN A 186 -5.22 11.64 32.92
CA ASN A 186 -6.08 11.16 34.00
C ASN A 186 -7.57 11.20 33.62
N ALA A 187 -8.00 12.20 32.86
CA ALA A 187 -9.37 12.29 32.33
C ALA A 187 -9.69 11.15 31.35
N THR A 188 -8.71 10.63 30.58
CA THR A 188 -8.96 9.48 29.68
C THR A 188 -9.11 8.13 30.40
N ILE A 189 -8.72 8.06 31.68
CA ILE A 189 -8.77 6.84 32.50
C ILE A 189 -10.08 6.78 33.28
N ASP A 190 -10.57 7.92 33.77
CA ASP A 190 -11.79 8.03 34.58
C ASP A 190 -12.57 9.31 34.22
N ASP A 191 -13.71 9.14 33.55
CA ASP A 191 -14.53 10.24 33.01
C ASP A 191 -15.16 11.11 34.13
N ASP A 192 -15.30 10.58 35.34
CA ASP A 192 -15.92 11.29 36.49
C ASP A 192 -14.89 12.06 37.35
N TYR A 193 -13.59 11.99 37.00
CA TYR A 193 -12.52 12.54 37.84
C TYR A 193 -12.48 14.08 37.85
N PHE A 194 -12.92 14.73 36.76
CA PHE A 194 -12.93 16.19 36.63
C PHE A 194 -14.35 16.73 36.43
N ALA A 195 -14.59 17.96 36.91
CA ALA A 195 -15.85 18.65 36.69
C ALA A 195 -16.06 18.94 35.18
N PRO A 196 -17.31 18.93 34.67
CA PRO A 196 -17.59 19.11 33.23
C PRO A 196 -17.21 20.49 32.67
N ASP A 197 -16.84 21.45 33.51
CA ASP A 197 -16.36 22.79 33.17
C ASP A 197 -14.85 22.98 33.45
N HIS A 198 -14.12 21.88 33.64
CA HIS A 198 -12.66 21.89 33.73
C HIS A 198 -12.04 22.13 32.35
N SER A 199 -11.05 23.02 32.30
CA SER A 199 -10.30 23.35 31.08
C SER A 199 -8.93 22.71 31.17
N PHE A 200 -8.61 21.83 30.25
CA PHE A 200 -7.32 21.17 30.13
C PHE A 200 -6.29 22.05 29.41
N VAL A 201 -6.76 23.04 28.64
CA VAL A 201 -5.91 24.03 27.96
C VAL A 201 -5.46 25.10 28.95
N TYR A 202 -4.16 25.42 28.97
CA TYR A 202 -3.63 26.51 29.78
C TYR A 202 -4.16 27.86 29.27
N ARG A 203 -4.68 28.73 30.13
CA ARG A 203 -5.30 30.01 29.70
C ARG A 203 -4.79 31.18 30.52
N CYS A 204 -4.80 32.34 29.89
CA CYS A 204 -4.49 33.63 30.53
C CYS A 204 -5.72 34.50 30.77
N VAL A 205 -6.90 33.89 30.74
CA VAL A 205 -8.19 34.50 31.01
C VAL A 205 -8.88 33.71 32.12
N PHE A 206 -9.31 34.39 33.18
CA PHE A 206 -10.08 33.77 34.25
C PHE A 206 -11.53 33.49 33.81
N LYS A 207 -12.25 32.59 34.51
CA LYS A 207 -13.69 32.31 34.28
C LYS A 207 -14.57 33.57 34.28
N ASN A 208 -14.13 34.65 34.95
CA ASN A 208 -14.82 35.94 35.01
C ASN A 208 -14.47 36.91 33.84
N GLY A 209 -13.67 36.48 32.86
CA GLY A 209 -13.27 37.29 31.70
C GLY A 209 -12.13 38.27 31.96
N SER A 210 -11.57 38.33 33.16
CA SER A 210 -10.40 39.15 33.49
C SER A 210 -9.11 38.55 32.93
N ARG A 211 -8.25 39.39 32.35
CA ARG A 211 -6.97 38.99 31.74
C ARG A 211 -5.84 39.06 32.76
N ILE A 212 -4.92 38.10 32.69
CA ILE A 212 -3.69 38.10 33.48
C ILE A 212 -2.69 39.08 32.84
N TYR A 213 -2.22 40.08 33.59
CA TYR A 213 -1.27 41.10 33.13
C TYR A 213 0.13 40.54 32.78
N ARG A 214 0.44 39.33 33.25
CA ARG A 214 1.71 38.61 33.00
C ARG A 214 1.42 37.15 32.66
N CYS A 215 0.99 36.93 31.43
CA CYS A 215 0.70 35.61 30.89
C CYS A 215 2.01 34.86 30.58
N PRO A 216 2.26 33.67 31.15
CA PRO A 216 3.43 32.87 30.81
C PRO A 216 3.27 32.09 29.49
N TYR A 217 2.04 31.98 28.97
CA TYR A 217 1.73 31.15 27.80
C TYR A 217 1.69 31.96 26.51
N THR A 218 2.25 31.41 25.43
CA THR A 218 2.36 32.08 24.12
C THR A 218 1.60 31.39 22.99
N HIS A 219 0.80 30.37 23.31
CA HIS A 219 0.05 29.60 22.30
C HIS A 219 -1.15 30.39 21.74
N LEU A 220 -1.59 30.02 20.54
CA LEU A 220 -2.64 30.71 19.76
C LEU A 220 -3.95 30.98 20.54
N PHE A 221 -4.30 30.06 21.45
CA PHE A 221 -5.53 30.11 22.23
C PHE A 221 -5.37 30.66 23.66
N ALA A 222 -4.20 31.18 24.04
CA ALA A 222 -3.92 31.62 25.41
C ALA A 222 -4.87 32.72 25.93
N TYR A 223 -5.39 33.56 25.02
CA TYR A 223 -6.34 34.64 25.31
C TYR A 223 -7.77 34.37 24.82
N SER A 224 -8.07 33.14 24.40
CA SER A 224 -9.38 32.73 23.90
C SER A 224 -10.31 32.30 25.04
N SER A 225 -11.59 32.66 24.94
CA SER A 225 -12.68 32.22 25.82
C SER A 225 -13.51 31.08 25.23
N TYR A 226 -13.07 30.46 24.14
CA TYR A 226 -13.76 29.31 23.53
C TYR A 226 -13.64 28.06 24.40
N SER A 227 -14.63 27.16 24.38
CA SER A 227 -14.54 25.88 25.09
C SER A 227 -13.45 24.97 24.50
N ASP A 228 -12.96 24.03 25.30
CA ASP A 228 -11.91 23.08 24.90
C ASP A 228 -12.31 22.27 23.66
N SER A 229 -13.58 21.83 23.59
CA SER A 229 -14.11 21.13 22.41
C SER A 229 -14.01 21.95 21.13
N ILE A 230 -14.34 23.25 21.18
CA ILE A 230 -14.27 24.14 20.00
C ILE A 230 -12.81 24.28 19.55
N ILE A 231 -11.88 24.45 20.50
CA ILE A 231 -10.45 24.52 20.21
C ILE A 231 -9.97 23.21 19.58
N GLY A 232 -10.40 22.06 20.11
CA GLY A 232 -10.09 20.73 19.56
C GLY A 232 -10.52 20.59 18.10
N TRP A 233 -11.77 20.92 17.77
CA TRP A 233 -12.26 20.87 16.39
C TRP A 233 -11.53 21.82 15.45
N ILE A 234 -11.20 23.04 15.90
CA ILE A 234 -10.43 24.00 15.10
C ILE A 234 -9.03 23.45 14.80
N VAL A 235 -8.34 22.92 15.82
CA VAL A 235 -6.99 22.34 15.66
C VAL A 235 -7.03 21.11 14.75
N LEU A 236 -8.05 20.25 14.87
CA LEU A 236 -8.23 19.08 14.03
C LEU A 236 -8.45 19.45 12.55
N ILE A 237 -9.33 20.42 12.27
CA ILE A 237 -9.60 20.84 10.89
C ILE A 237 -8.35 21.48 10.27
N ILE A 238 -7.65 22.32 11.02
CA ILE A 238 -6.40 22.95 10.55
C ILE A 238 -5.32 21.89 10.32
N SER A 239 -5.15 20.92 11.23
CA SER A 239 -4.13 19.88 11.08
C SER A 239 -4.40 18.99 9.87
N VAL A 240 -5.64 18.58 9.64
CA VAL A 240 -6.05 17.83 8.45
C VAL A 240 -5.84 18.65 7.18
N ALA A 241 -6.22 19.93 7.17
CA ALA A 241 -6.02 20.81 6.01
C ALA A 241 -4.53 21.02 5.69
N VAL A 242 -3.70 21.26 6.70
CA VAL A 242 -2.23 21.39 6.55
C VAL A 242 -1.63 20.08 6.06
N LEU A 243 -2.05 18.93 6.61
CA LEU A 243 -1.59 17.61 6.19
C LEU A 243 -1.93 17.34 4.73
N VAL A 244 -3.17 17.63 4.31
CA VAL A 244 -3.61 17.48 2.92
C VAL A 244 -2.83 18.41 1.98
N PHE A 245 -2.66 19.68 2.34
CA PHE A 245 -1.92 20.64 1.52
C PHE A 245 -0.43 20.27 1.43
N CYS A 246 0.16 19.80 2.53
CA CYS A 246 1.53 19.30 2.56
C CYS A 246 1.69 18.08 1.64
N LEU A 247 0.80 17.09 1.76
CA LEU A 247 0.83 15.88 0.93
C LEU A 247 0.71 16.22 -0.57
N ILE A 248 -0.25 17.09 -0.93
CA ILE A 248 -0.42 17.56 -2.31
C ILE A 248 0.80 18.36 -2.78
N GLY A 249 1.35 19.23 -1.93
CA GLY A 249 2.52 20.05 -2.21
C GLY A 249 3.77 19.21 -2.47
N VAL A 250 4.00 18.18 -1.66
CA VAL A 250 5.08 17.21 -1.83
C VAL A 250 4.91 16.45 -3.15
N VAL A 251 3.71 15.91 -3.43
CA VAL A 251 3.42 15.25 -4.70
C VAL A 251 3.69 16.16 -5.90
N TYR A 252 3.20 17.41 -5.85
CA TYR A 252 3.36 18.38 -6.92
C TYR A 252 4.82 18.78 -7.13
N LEU A 253 5.56 19.08 -6.05
CA LEU A 253 6.98 19.41 -6.09
C LEU A 253 7.77 18.31 -6.79
N ILE A 254 7.48 17.06 -6.45
CA ILE A 254 8.18 15.88 -6.97
C ILE A 254 7.85 15.63 -8.44
N GLN A 255 6.59 15.81 -8.84
CA GLN A 255 6.20 15.77 -10.24
C GLN A 255 6.92 16.85 -11.08
N GLN A 256 7.19 18.02 -10.49
CA GLN A 256 7.97 19.08 -11.14
C GLN A 256 9.48 18.75 -11.16
N LEU A 257 10.03 18.16 -10.10
CA LEU A 257 11.43 17.73 -10.03
C LEU A 257 11.74 16.63 -11.06
N LEU A 258 10.85 15.65 -11.21
CA LEU A 258 10.98 14.54 -12.17
C LEU A 258 10.69 14.94 -13.63
N LYS A 259 10.02 16.07 -13.87
CA LYS A 259 9.88 16.66 -15.21
C LYS A 259 11.01 17.64 -15.55
N GLY A 260 11.82 18.05 -14.56
CA GLY A 260 12.84 19.08 -14.67
C GLY A 260 14.28 18.59 -14.96
N PRO A 261 15.29 19.45 -14.73
CA PRO A 261 16.72 19.14 -14.96
C PRO A 261 17.21 17.91 -14.18
N LEU A 262 16.62 17.62 -13.02
CA LEU A 262 16.97 16.48 -12.18
C LEU A 262 16.77 15.16 -12.92
N ALA A 263 15.72 15.04 -13.76
CA ALA A 263 15.55 13.88 -14.62
C ALA A 263 16.73 13.69 -15.58
N LYS A 264 17.33 14.78 -16.07
CA LYS A 264 18.53 14.75 -16.93
C LYS A 264 19.77 14.31 -16.16
N TYR A 265 19.90 14.69 -14.89
CA TYR A 265 20.96 14.23 -13.99
C TYR A 265 20.81 12.76 -13.59
N VAL A 266 19.61 12.33 -13.21
CA VAL A 266 19.27 10.93 -12.95
C VAL A 266 19.55 10.10 -14.21
N ARG A 267 19.17 10.58 -15.40
CA ARG A 267 19.55 9.95 -16.69
C ARG A 267 21.06 9.85 -16.87
N GLY A 268 21.83 10.88 -16.53
CA GLY A 268 23.30 10.88 -16.62
C GLY A 268 23.98 9.96 -15.61
N LEU A 269 23.36 9.76 -14.43
CA LEU A 269 23.79 8.79 -13.43
C LEU A 269 23.44 7.36 -13.84
N LEU A 270 22.26 7.14 -14.43
CA LEU A 270 21.80 5.84 -14.92
C LEU A 270 22.52 5.38 -16.19
N SER A 271 22.94 6.30 -17.05
CA SER A 271 23.70 5.99 -18.27
C SER A 271 25.19 5.78 -18.04
N ARG A 272 25.70 6.14 -16.85
CA ARG A 272 27.07 5.85 -16.43
C ARG A 272 27.14 4.41 -15.93
N GLU A 273 27.36 3.48 -16.85
CA GLU A 273 27.80 2.12 -16.49
C GLU A 273 29.17 2.20 -15.79
N CYS A 274 29.35 1.52 -14.66
CA CYS A 274 30.64 1.49 -13.98
C CYS A 274 31.67 0.80 -14.90
N PRO A 275 32.80 1.44 -15.24
CA PRO A 275 33.76 0.84 -16.16
C PRO A 275 34.49 -0.37 -15.55
N GLY A 276 34.73 -1.41 -16.36
CA GLY A 276 35.64 -2.51 -16.04
C GLY A 276 35.07 -3.65 -15.17
N LYS A 277 35.87 -4.16 -14.22
CA LYS A 277 35.54 -5.32 -13.35
C LYS A 277 34.36 -5.09 -12.38
N TRP A 278 33.87 -3.86 -12.28
CA TRP A 278 32.79 -3.41 -11.37
C TRP A 278 31.41 -3.35 -12.04
N LYS A 279 31.24 -3.91 -13.25
CA LYS A 279 29.92 -4.06 -13.89
C LYS A 279 28.79 -4.59 -12.99
N PRO A 280 29.00 -5.59 -12.10
CA PRO A 280 27.93 -6.03 -11.19
C PRO A 280 27.55 -4.95 -10.15
N CYS A 281 28.44 -4.00 -9.84
CA CYS A 281 28.18 -2.91 -8.90
C CYS A 281 27.21 -1.86 -9.44
N THR A 282 27.06 -1.74 -10.77
CA THR A 282 26.17 -0.75 -11.38
C THR A 282 24.74 -0.89 -10.87
N GLY A 283 24.24 -2.13 -10.72
CA GLY A 283 22.89 -2.36 -10.19
C GLY A 283 22.71 -1.88 -8.74
N TYR A 284 23.75 -1.96 -7.91
CA TYR A 284 23.70 -1.49 -6.52
C TYR A 284 23.74 0.04 -6.43
N THR A 285 24.54 0.70 -7.28
CA THR A 285 24.54 2.15 -7.40
C THR A 285 23.16 2.67 -7.83
N VAL A 286 22.54 2.00 -8.81
CA VAL A 286 21.19 2.32 -9.28
C VAL A 286 20.16 2.13 -8.16
N MET A 287 20.28 1.06 -7.37
CA MET A 287 19.44 0.83 -6.20
C MET A 287 19.61 1.93 -5.15
N LEU A 288 20.84 2.35 -4.86
CA LEU A 288 21.10 3.45 -3.93
C LEU A 288 20.49 4.76 -4.41
N VAL A 289 20.52 5.04 -5.72
CA VAL A 289 19.83 6.20 -6.32
C VAL A 289 18.33 6.12 -6.06
N GLY A 290 17.70 4.96 -6.26
CA GLY A 290 16.27 4.75 -5.96
C GLY A 290 15.95 4.99 -4.48
N LEU A 291 16.80 4.48 -3.59
CA LEU A 291 16.68 4.68 -2.14
C LEU A 291 16.75 6.15 -1.76
N VAL A 292 17.78 6.88 -2.21
CA VAL A 292 17.98 8.29 -1.87
C VAL A 292 16.86 9.17 -2.43
N ILE A 293 16.46 8.93 -3.68
CA ILE A 293 15.36 9.67 -4.29
C ILE A 293 14.07 9.42 -3.50
N THR A 294 13.81 8.18 -3.10
CA THR A 294 12.57 7.85 -2.39
C THR A 294 12.58 8.30 -0.95
N LEU A 295 13.73 8.39 -0.28
CA LEU A 295 13.84 9.07 1.01
C LEU A 295 13.45 10.55 0.92
N ALA A 296 13.82 11.22 -0.18
CA ALA A 296 13.43 12.60 -0.41
C ALA A 296 11.95 12.74 -0.81
N ILE A 297 11.43 11.77 -1.58
CA ILE A 297 10.06 11.75 -2.11
C ILE A 297 9.03 11.23 -1.10
N GLN A 298 9.46 10.38 -0.16
CA GLN A 298 8.66 9.64 0.82
C GLN A 298 7.53 8.77 0.26
N SER A 299 7.50 8.53 -1.06
CA SER A 299 6.44 7.77 -1.74
C SER A 299 6.96 6.85 -2.84
N ASN A 300 6.77 5.54 -2.66
CA ASN A 300 7.17 4.51 -3.62
C ASN A 300 6.31 4.59 -4.90
N ASN A 301 5.00 4.86 -4.75
CA ASN A 301 4.05 4.88 -5.88
C ASN A 301 4.29 6.07 -6.82
N ILE A 302 4.59 7.25 -6.28
CA ILE A 302 4.91 8.44 -7.11
C ILE A 302 6.20 8.19 -7.89
N PHE A 303 7.21 7.61 -7.24
CA PHE A 303 8.46 7.28 -7.90
C PHE A 303 8.26 6.23 -9.02
N ASN A 304 7.57 5.13 -8.74
CA ASN A 304 7.31 4.05 -9.70
C ASN A 304 6.45 4.50 -10.89
N SER A 305 5.42 5.31 -10.64
CA SER A 305 4.57 5.89 -11.70
C SER A 305 5.35 6.85 -12.61
N SER A 306 6.38 7.53 -12.10
CA SER A 306 7.24 8.41 -12.91
C SER A 306 8.21 7.64 -13.81
N LEU A 307 8.68 6.46 -13.38
CA LEU A 307 9.57 5.59 -14.15
C LEU A 307 8.82 4.86 -15.28
N THR A 308 7.54 4.57 -15.07
CA THR A 308 6.69 3.85 -16.05
C THR A 308 6.69 4.51 -17.44
N PRO A 309 6.45 5.83 -17.58
CA PRO A 309 6.67 6.61 -18.81
C PRO A 309 8.05 6.45 -19.48
N LEU A 310 9.11 6.41 -18.68
CA LEU A 310 10.49 6.35 -19.18
C LEU A 310 10.80 4.96 -19.76
N VAL A 311 10.25 3.91 -19.16
CA VAL A 311 10.36 2.55 -19.73
C VAL A 311 9.45 2.38 -20.94
N GLY A 312 8.24 2.93 -20.90
CA GLY A 312 7.30 2.95 -22.03
C GLY A 312 7.92 3.58 -23.28
N SER A 313 8.54 4.76 -23.13
CA SER A 313 9.26 5.45 -24.21
C SER A 313 10.59 4.81 -24.60
N GLY A 314 11.05 3.78 -23.87
CA GLY A 314 12.32 3.09 -24.12
C GLY A 314 13.57 3.87 -23.72
N VAL A 315 13.42 4.94 -22.94
CA VAL A 315 14.54 5.72 -22.39
C VAL A 315 15.31 4.92 -21.34
N ILE A 316 14.61 4.09 -20.57
CA ILE A 316 15.16 3.20 -19.54
C ILE A 316 14.68 1.78 -19.82
N THR A 317 15.50 0.77 -19.56
CA THR A 317 15.08 -0.63 -19.69
C THR A 317 14.41 -1.16 -18.42
N LEU A 318 13.58 -2.20 -18.54
CA LEU A 318 12.94 -2.84 -17.39
C LEU A 318 13.99 -3.35 -16.39
N GLU A 319 15.13 -3.81 -16.90
CA GLU A 319 16.26 -4.33 -16.12
C GLU A 319 17.00 -3.24 -15.32
N GLN A 320 16.97 -1.99 -15.79
CA GLN A 320 17.47 -0.80 -15.06
C GLN A 320 16.45 -0.27 -14.06
N MET A 321 15.15 -0.36 -14.37
CA MET A 321 14.07 0.03 -13.46
C MET A 321 13.99 -0.88 -12.24
N TYR A 322 14.25 -2.19 -12.39
CA TYR A 322 14.13 -3.14 -11.29
C TYR A 322 14.92 -2.76 -10.02
N PRO A 323 16.25 -2.54 -10.06
CA PRO A 323 16.98 -2.09 -8.88
C PRO A 323 16.54 -0.72 -8.35
N LEU A 324 16.03 0.19 -9.20
CA LEU A 324 15.48 1.48 -8.74
C LEU A 324 14.26 1.27 -7.84
N ILE A 325 13.35 0.36 -8.23
CA ILE A 325 12.14 0.04 -7.44
C ILE A 325 12.54 -0.57 -6.09
N LEU A 326 13.50 -1.50 -6.08
CA LEU A 326 13.94 -2.14 -4.83
C LEU A 326 14.56 -1.12 -3.86
N GLY A 327 15.38 -0.22 -4.40
CA GLY A 327 15.91 0.91 -3.64
C GLY A 327 14.79 1.79 -3.10
N ALA A 328 13.80 2.09 -3.93
CA ALA A 328 12.64 2.88 -3.54
C ALA A 328 11.85 2.23 -2.39
N ASN A 329 11.57 0.92 -2.46
CA ASN A 329 10.85 0.20 -1.41
C ASN A 329 11.58 0.26 -0.06
N ILE A 330 12.92 0.12 -0.08
CA ILE A 330 13.74 0.31 1.14
C ILE A 330 13.65 1.77 1.62
N GLY A 331 13.77 2.74 0.72
CA GLY A 331 13.66 4.16 1.05
C GLY A 331 12.31 4.55 1.67
N GLY A 332 11.19 4.05 1.12
CA GLY A 332 9.85 4.31 1.67
C GLY A 332 9.65 3.76 3.08
N SER A 333 10.34 2.67 3.43
CA SER A 333 10.27 2.06 4.76
C SER A 333 10.76 2.98 5.88
N PHE A 334 11.68 3.91 5.58
CA PHE A 334 12.13 4.92 6.55
C PHE A 334 11.03 5.88 6.99
N SER A 335 9.99 6.08 6.18
CA SER A 335 8.85 6.89 6.63
C SER A 335 8.13 6.27 7.82
N ALA A 336 8.07 4.93 7.90
CA ALA A 336 7.45 4.26 9.03
C ALA A 336 8.29 4.45 10.29
N VAL A 337 9.62 4.47 10.15
CA VAL A 337 10.56 4.77 11.25
C VAL A 337 10.37 6.20 11.74
N LEU A 338 10.23 7.17 10.83
CA LEU A 338 9.92 8.57 11.19
C LEU A 338 8.55 8.68 11.89
N ALA A 339 7.54 7.94 11.45
CA ALA A 339 6.24 7.90 12.10
C ALA A 339 6.32 7.26 13.50
N ALA A 340 7.12 6.21 13.68
CA ALA A 340 7.34 5.58 14.96
C ALA A 340 8.06 6.52 15.95
N LEU A 341 9.05 7.29 15.47
CA LEU A 341 9.75 8.33 16.23
C LEU A 341 8.86 9.50 16.68
N ALA A 342 7.67 9.63 16.10
CA ALA A 342 6.67 10.61 16.52
C ALA A 342 5.70 10.09 17.60
N ALA A 343 5.81 8.80 17.98
CA ALA A 343 4.92 8.20 18.98
C ALA A 343 5.43 8.45 20.41
N ASP A 344 4.49 8.66 21.35
CA ASP A 344 4.79 8.90 22.77
C ASP A 344 5.59 7.77 23.43
N GLY A 345 6.43 8.11 24.40
CA GLY A 345 7.47 7.24 24.97
C GLY A 345 7.04 5.89 25.56
N SER A 346 5.77 5.72 25.97
CA SER A 346 5.26 4.41 26.46
C SER A 346 4.86 3.45 25.33
N ARG A 347 4.64 3.95 24.12
CA ARG A 347 4.19 3.21 22.94
C ARG A 347 5.23 3.18 21.82
N PHE A 348 6.27 4.01 21.95
CA PHE A 348 7.41 4.10 21.07
C PHE A 348 8.06 2.74 20.76
N GLU A 349 8.20 1.87 21.76
CA GLU A 349 8.75 0.53 21.58
C GLU A 349 7.94 -0.26 20.53
N LYS A 350 6.64 -0.41 20.74
CA LYS A 350 5.74 -1.16 19.83
C LYS A 350 5.70 -0.56 18.43
N THR A 351 5.66 0.77 18.31
CA THR A 351 5.64 1.45 17.01
C THR A 351 6.97 1.31 16.27
N LEU A 352 8.09 1.34 17.00
CA LEU A 352 9.42 1.14 16.44
C LEU A 352 9.62 -0.29 15.96
N HIS A 353 9.16 -1.31 16.71
CA HIS A 353 9.18 -2.70 16.24
C HIS A 353 8.48 -2.85 14.90
N MET A 354 7.29 -2.26 14.75
CA MET A 354 6.54 -2.29 13.50
C MET A 354 7.30 -1.62 12.35
N ALA A 355 7.89 -0.45 12.59
CA ALA A 355 8.67 0.25 11.58
C ALA A 355 9.91 -0.54 11.15
N VAL A 356 10.59 -1.20 12.09
CA VAL A 356 11.73 -2.07 11.81
C VAL A 356 11.30 -3.32 11.05
N CYS A 357 10.16 -3.93 11.37
CA CYS A 357 9.59 -5.04 10.60
C CYS A 357 9.43 -4.68 9.12
N GLN A 358 8.94 -3.47 8.81
CA GLN A 358 8.80 -3.00 7.44
C GLN A 358 10.14 -2.85 6.70
N VAL A 359 11.14 -2.28 7.39
CA VAL A 359 12.50 -2.15 6.85
C VAL A 359 13.10 -3.53 6.58
N LEU A 360 12.95 -4.47 7.53
CA LEU A 360 13.41 -5.85 7.40
C LEU A 360 12.72 -6.56 6.25
N TYR A 361 11.40 -6.46 6.11
CA TYR A 361 10.64 -7.04 5.01
C TYR A 361 11.22 -6.62 3.64
N ASN A 362 11.44 -5.32 3.44
CA ASN A 362 11.96 -4.79 2.18
C ASN A 362 13.44 -5.13 1.93
N ILE A 363 14.26 -5.18 2.99
CA ILE A 363 15.67 -5.61 2.89
C ILE A 363 15.77 -7.11 2.58
N ILE A 364 15.03 -7.95 3.31
CA ILE A 364 15.01 -9.41 3.11
C ILE A 364 14.47 -9.75 1.72
N GLY A 365 13.36 -9.13 1.30
CA GLY A 365 12.81 -9.31 -0.04
C GLY A 365 13.82 -8.93 -1.14
N THR A 366 14.51 -7.80 -0.97
CA THR A 366 15.59 -7.38 -1.88
C THR A 366 16.75 -8.38 -1.86
N PHE A 367 17.16 -8.87 -0.70
CA PHE A 367 18.21 -9.88 -0.58
C PHE A 367 17.83 -11.17 -1.33
N MET A 368 16.61 -11.66 -1.13
CA MET A 368 16.13 -12.91 -1.72
C MET A 368 15.94 -12.84 -3.24
N PHE A 369 15.35 -11.76 -3.75
CA PHE A 369 14.96 -11.66 -5.16
C PHE A 369 15.90 -10.80 -6.02
N TYR A 370 16.93 -10.16 -5.45
CA TYR A 370 17.89 -9.39 -6.23
C TYR A 370 19.35 -9.81 -6.05
N LEU A 371 19.79 -10.13 -4.83
CA LEU A 371 21.17 -10.54 -4.57
C LEU A 371 21.48 -11.92 -5.18
N ILE A 372 20.51 -12.82 -5.17
CA ILE A 372 20.65 -14.15 -5.74
C ILE A 372 20.46 -14.08 -7.27
N PRO A 373 21.47 -14.38 -8.10
CA PRO A 373 21.42 -14.12 -9.55
C PRO A 373 20.31 -14.87 -10.30
N TRP A 374 19.88 -16.02 -9.77
CA TRP A 374 18.83 -16.84 -10.38
C TRP A 374 17.43 -16.30 -10.09
N THR A 375 17.17 -15.84 -8.86
CA THR A 375 15.86 -15.30 -8.45
C THR A 375 15.60 -13.92 -9.06
N ARG A 376 16.64 -13.12 -9.31
CA ARG A 376 16.55 -11.82 -10.01
C ARG A 376 15.81 -11.86 -11.33
N LYS A 377 15.92 -12.97 -12.07
CA LYS A 377 15.27 -13.10 -13.38
C LYS A 377 13.77 -13.32 -13.28
N LEU A 378 13.28 -13.80 -12.14
CA LEU A 378 11.89 -14.23 -11.96
C LEU A 378 10.91 -13.04 -12.01
N PRO A 379 11.07 -11.97 -11.20
CA PRO A 379 10.15 -10.82 -11.27
C PRO A 379 10.18 -10.11 -12.63
N ILE A 380 11.37 -9.94 -13.20
CA ILE A 380 11.55 -9.30 -14.52
C ILE A 380 10.86 -10.13 -15.61
N PHE A 381 10.99 -11.46 -15.56
CA PHE A 381 10.36 -12.36 -16.52
C PHE A 381 8.83 -12.29 -16.43
N LEU A 382 8.27 -12.40 -15.22
CA LEU A 382 6.82 -12.34 -15.00
C LEU A 382 6.24 -11.00 -15.48
N ALA A 383 6.88 -9.87 -15.12
CA ALA A 383 6.45 -8.55 -15.55
C ALA A 383 6.52 -8.38 -17.09
N ARG A 384 7.60 -8.87 -17.72
CA ARG A 384 7.72 -8.87 -19.19
C ARG A 384 6.62 -9.71 -19.85
N ARG A 385 6.26 -10.86 -19.28
CA ARG A 385 5.16 -11.71 -19.77
C ARG A 385 3.81 -11.02 -19.66
N LEU A 386 3.52 -10.36 -18.53
CA LEU A 386 2.30 -9.57 -18.37
C LEU A 386 2.21 -8.47 -19.45
N GLY A 387 3.31 -7.77 -19.72
CA GLY A 387 3.40 -6.81 -20.82
C GLY A 387 3.13 -7.43 -22.20
N GLU A 388 3.73 -8.58 -22.51
CA GLU A 388 3.52 -9.25 -23.80
C GLU A 388 2.07 -9.67 -24.04
N ILE A 389 1.33 -10.04 -22.99
CA ILE A 389 -0.09 -10.38 -23.09
C ILE A 389 -0.91 -9.11 -23.44
N THR A 390 -0.58 -7.96 -22.84
CA THR A 390 -1.28 -6.69 -23.13
C THR A 390 -1.11 -6.19 -24.55
N ASP A 391 0.01 -6.51 -25.20
CA ASP A 391 0.25 -6.19 -26.61
C ASP A 391 -0.74 -6.95 -27.52
N GLN A 392 -1.03 -8.21 -27.18
CA GLN A 392 -1.95 -9.05 -27.95
C GLN A 392 -3.43 -8.73 -27.67
N TYR A 393 -3.75 -8.41 -26.42
CA TYR A 393 -5.12 -8.24 -25.92
C TYR A 393 -5.22 -6.96 -25.07
N ARG A 394 -5.59 -5.82 -25.67
CA ARG A 394 -5.69 -4.52 -24.95
C ARG A 394 -6.71 -4.52 -23.80
N TRP A 395 -7.79 -5.27 -23.94
CA TRP A 395 -8.81 -5.47 -22.90
C TRP A 395 -8.29 -6.21 -21.66
N PHE A 396 -7.15 -6.90 -21.79
CA PHE A 396 -6.54 -7.63 -20.69
C PHE A 396 -6.24 -6.72 -19.50
N ILE A 397 -5.88 -5.44 -19.69
CA ILE A 397 -5.59 -4.54 -18.57
C ILE A 397 -6.81 -4.30 -17.70
N VAL A 398 -7.97 -4.01 -18.30
CA VAL A 398 -9.20 -3.74 -17.54
C VAL A 398 -9.62 -4.99 -16.77
N VAL A 399 -9.53 -6.15 -17.41
CA VAL A 399 -9.82 -7.43 -16.76
C VAL A 399 -8.80 -7.73 -15.67
N PHE A 400 -7.52 -7.47 -15.90
CA PHE A 400 -6.45 -7.64 -14.90
C PHE A 400 -6.68 -6.75 -13.69
N ILE A 401 -6.98 -5.46 -13.88
CA ILE A 401 -7.25 -4.52 -12.78
C ILE A 401 -8.48 -4.98 -11.98
N PHE A 402 -9.58 -5.29 -12.67
CA PHE A 402 -10.79 -5.75 -12.00
C PHE A 402 -10.55 -7.08 -11.27
N LEU A 403 -9.87 -8.03 -11.91
CA LEU A 403 -9.63 -9.34 -11.33
C LEU A 403 -8.68 -9.27 -10.14
N PHE A 404 -7.57 -8.52 -10.26
CA PHE A 404 -6.52 -8.47 -9.25
C PHE A 404 -6.86 -7.56 -8.06
N PHE A 405 -7.51 -6.41 -8.29
CA PHE A 405 -7.81 -5.45 -7.23
C PHE A 405 -9.25 -5.53 -6.69
N VAL A 406 -10.17 -6.23 -7.38
CA VAL A 406 -11.57 -6.36 -6.93
C VAL A 406 -11.95 -7.81 -6.71
N LEU A 407 -11.84 -8.66 -7.74
CA LEU A 407 -12.36 -10.03 -7.68
C LEU A 407 -11.55 -10.92 -6.72
N ILE A 408 -10.23 -10.95 -6.84
CA ILE A 408 -9.36 -11.77 -5.97
C ILE A 408 -9.51 -11.35 -4.51
N PRO A 409 -9.35 -10.06 -4.14
CA PRO A 409 -9.63 -9.58 -2.80
C PRO A 409 -11.02 -9.96 -2.30
N GLY A 410 -12.06 -9.76 -3.13
CA GLY A 410 -13.43 -10.10 -2.79
C GLY A 410 -13.66 -11.59 -2.56
N ILE A 411 -13.01 -12.46 -3.34
CA ILE A 411 -13.05 -13.91 -3.14
C ILE A 411 -12.35 -14.29 -1.84
N VAL A 412 -11.16 -13.75 -1.56
CA VAL A 412 -10.40 -14.07 -0.35
C VAL A 412 -11.16 -13.63 0.91
N ILE A 413 -11.70 -12.41 0.92
CA ILE A 413 -12.56 -11.93 2.01
C ILE A 413 -13.85 -12.75 2.10
N GLY A 414 -14.45 -13.11 0.97
CA GLY A 414 -15.63 -13.98 0.95
C GLY A 414 -15.35 -15.36 1.55
N LEU A 415 -14.16 -15.92 1.29
CA LEU A 415 -13.71 -17.20 1.82
C LEU A 415 -13.50 -17.14 3.34
N THR A 416 -13.00 -16.03 3.89
CA THR A 416 -12.80 -15.90 5.36
C THR A 416 -14.11 -15.73 6.13
N LEU A 417 -15.19 -15.34 5.47
CA LEU A 417 -16.53 -15.33 6.05
C LEU A 417 -17.22 -16.70 6.02
N LEU A 418 -16.68 -17.67 5.26
CA LEU A 418 -17.24 -19.02 5.18
C LEU A 418 -16.76 -19.89 6.34
N PRO A 419 -17.58 -20.84 6.81
CA PRO A 419 -17.15 -21.81 7.82
C PRO A 419 -15.97 -22.68 7.36
N ASP A 420 -15.07 -23.04 8.28
CA ASP A 420 -13.84 -23.81 8.02
C ASP A 420 -14.07 -25.09 7.19
N TYR A 421 -15.17 -25.81 7.45
CA TYR A 421 -15.49 -27.04 6.71
C TYR A 421 -15.76 -26.78 5.22
N VAL A 422 -16.35 -25.64 4.85
CA VAL A 422 -16.61 -25.27 3.46
C VAL A 422 -15.30 -24.99 2.75
N ILE A 423 -14.39 -24.28 3.43
CA ILE A 423 -13.06 -23.96 2.92
C ILE A 423 -12.28 -25.24 2.62
N VAL A 424 -12.22 -26.17 3.59
CA VAL A 424 -11.51 -27.45 3.44
C VAL A 424 -12.09 -28.30 2.30
N VAL A 425 -13.42 -28.34 2.15
CA VAL A 425 -14.07 -29.06 1.05
C VAL A 425 -13.74 -28.42 -0.31
N CYS A 426 -13.82 -27.09 -0.43
CA CYS A 426 -13.48 -26.39 -1.67
C CYS A 426 -12.01 -26.61 -2.06
N PHE A 427 -11.07 -26.45 -1.12
CA PHE A 427 -9.65 -26.64 -1.40
C PHE A 427 -9.28 -28.09 -1.68
N SER A 428 -9.89 -29.06 -0.99
CA SER A 428 -9.66 -30.49 -1.26
C SER A 428 -10.20 -30.90 -2.63
N VAL A 429 -11.38 -30.42 -3.04
CA VAL A 429 -11.92 -30.63 -4.39
C VAL A 429 -11.01 -30.01 -5.45
N LEU A 430 -10.55 -28.77 -5.25
CA LEU A 430 -9.61 -28.11 -6.16
C LEU A 430 -8.29 -28.87 -6.25
N PHE A 431 -7.73 -29.30 -5.12
CA PHE A 431 -6.49 -30.06 -5.06
C PHE A 431 -6.60 -31.40 -5.79
N VAL A 432 -7.70 -32.14 -5.59
CA VAL A 432 -7.97 -33.40 -6.31
C VAL A 432 -8.07 -33.14 -7.81
N LEU A 433 -8.72 -32.05 -8.22
CA LEU A 433 -8.88 -31.70 -9.64
C LEU A 433 -7.53 -31.33 -10.29
N VAL A 434 -6.71 -30.53 -9.59
CA VAL A 434 -5.35 -30.18 -10.04
C VAL A 434 -4.46 -31.41 -10.09
N MET A 435 -4.47 -32.26 -9.05
CA MET A 435 -3.70 -33.51 -9.03
C MET A 435 -4.14 -34.45 -10.15
N LEU A 436 -5.43 -34.53 -10.43
CA LEU A 436 -5.96 -35.31 -11.55
C LEU A 436 -5.46 -34.76 -12.89
N ILE A 437 -5.44 -33.44 -13.09
CA ILE A 437 -4.85 -32.81 -14.29
C ILE A 437 -3.35 -33.10 -14.39
N VAL A 438 -2.59 -32.99 -13.29
CA VAL A 438 -1.15 -33.25 -13.24
C VAL A 438 -0.85 -34.72 -13.55
N VAL A 439 -1.61 -35.65 -12.96
CA VAL A 439 -1.47 -37.10 -13.20
C VAL A 439 -1.81 -37.42 -14.65
N ILE A 440 -2.89 -36.88 -15.21
CA ILE A 440 -3.25 -37.06 -16.62
C ILE A 440 -2.14 -36.52 -17.52
N THR A 441 -1.62 -35.32 -17.24
CA THR A 441 -0.54 -34.69 -18.03
C THR A 441 0.78 -35.46 -17.89
N GLY A 442 1.08 -36.01 -16.72
CA GLY A 442 2.23 -36.87 -16.47
C GLY A 442 2.12 -38.22 -17.18
N MET A 443 0.93 -38.83 -17.16
CA MET A 443 0.66 -40.08 -17.87
C MET A 443 0.69 -39.90 -19.40
N GLN A 444 0.24 -38.76 -19.94
CA GLN A 444 0.41 -38.39 -21.34
C GLN A 444 1.89 -38.37 -21.76
N ASN A 445 2.78 -37.89 -20.89
CA ASN A 445 4.21 -37.76 -21.18
C ASN A 445 5.04 -39.03 -20.97
N HIS A 446 4.62 -39.97 -20.10
CA HIS A 446 5.41 -41.18 -19.77
C HIS A 446 4.80 -42.49 -20.27
N CYS A 447 3.47 -42.60 -20.36
CA CYS A 447 2.78 -43.84 -20.76
C CYS A 447 1.51 -43.55 -21.59
N PRO A 448 1.63 -43.09 -22.85
CA PRO A 448 0.49 -42.73 -23.68
C PRO A 448 -0.42 -43.92 -24.04
N GLY A 449 0.05 -45.16 -23.91
CA GLY A 449 -0.72 -46.37 -24.22
C GLY A 449 -1.72 -46.82 -23.15
N LEU A 450 -1.70 -46.23 -21.95
CA LEU A 450 -2.61 -46.61 -20.85
C LEU A 450 -3.85 -45.70 -20.75
N LEU A 451 -3.91 -44.61 -21.51
CA LEU A 451 -5.01 -43.64 -21.47
C LEU A 451 -6.08 -43.93 -22.54
N PRO A 452 -7.38 -43.73 -22.24
CA PRO A 452 -8.41 -43.70 -23.27
C PRO A 452 -8.12 -42.60 -24.30
N GLU A 453 -8.44 -42.82 -25.58
CA GLU A 453 -8.20 -41.86 -26.68
C GLU A 453 -8.69 -40.43 -26.38
N PHE A 454 -9.74 -40.30 -25.56
CA PHE A 454 -10.34 -39.03 -25.17
C PHE A 454 -9.49 -38.18 -24.20
N LEU A 455 -8.61 -38.80 -23.42
CA LEU A 455 -7.70 -38.12 -22.49
C LEU A 455 -6.27 -38.05 -23.03
N ALA A 456 -6.00 -38.63 -24.20
CA ALA A 456 -4.66 -38.62 -24.81
C ALA A 456 -4.28 -37.22 -25.34
N ASP A 457 -5.25 -36.45 -25.83
CA ASP A 457 -5.08 -35.09 -26.30
C ASP A 457 -6.15 -34.15 -25.71
N TRP A 458 -5.73 -33.00 -25.18
CA TRP A 458 -6.63 -31.94 -24.69
C TRP A 458 -7.42 -31.21 -25.81
N ASN A 459 -7.50 -31.80 -27.02
CA ASN A 459 -8.20 -31.25 -28.18
C ASN A 459 -9.74 -31.26 -28.03
N TRP A 460 -10.28 -32.09 -27.12
CA TRP A 460 -11.72 -32.12 -26.82
C TRP A 460 -12.20 -30.93 -25.97
N ILE A 461 -11.29 -30.25 -25.26
CA ILE A 461 -11.65 -29.05 -24.51
C ILE A 461 -12.02 -27.93 -25.50
N PRO A 462 -13.16 -27.23 -25.32
CA PRO A 462 -13.57 -26.14 -26.18
C PRO A 462 -12.49 -25.08 -26.34
N VAL A 463 -12.35 -24.51 -27.54
CA VAL A 463 -11.33 -23.50 -27.88
C VAL A 463 -11.31 -22.32 -26.89
N CYS A 464 -12.44 -21.99 -26.28
CA CYS A 464 -12.55 -21.01 -25.19
C CYS A 464 -11.59 -21.27 -24.02
N PHE A 465 -11.41 -22.51 -23.57
CA PHE A 465 -10.52 -22.80 -22.44
C PHE A 465 -9.06 -23.01 -22.84
N ARG A 466 -8.76 -23.03 -24.16
CA ARG A 466 -7.40 -23.26 -24.70
C ARG A 466 -6.78 -22.02 -25.32
N SER A 467 -7.60 -21.05 -25.72
CA SER A 467 -7.14 -19.83 -26.40
C SER A 467 -8.00 -18.64 -25.99
N LEU A 468 -7.37 -17.49 -25.79
CA LEU A 468 -8.03 -16.21 -25.55
C LEU A 468 -8.60 -15.58 -26.84
N GLN A 469 -8.28 -16.13 -28.02
CA GLN A 469 -8.74 -15.63 -29.32
C GLN A 469 -10.28 -15.52 -29.47
N PRO A 470 -11.11 -16.50 -29.08
CA PRO A 470 -12.58 -16.36 -29.16
C PRO A 470 -13.11 -15.22 -28.26
N TYR A 471 -12.50 -14.98 -27.12
CA TYR A 471 -12.86 -13.88 -26.23
C TYR A 471 -12.43 -12.51 -26.78
N ASP A 472 -11.35 -12.46 -27.57
CA ASP A 472 -10.87 -11.19 -28.16
C ASP A 472 -11.92 -10.53 -29.04
N ALA A 473 -12.63 -11.29 -29.87
CA ALA A 473 -13.69 -10.76 -30.73
C ALA A 473 -14.89 -10.22 -29.93
N MET A 474 -15.30 -10.95 -28.88
CA MET A 474 -16.41 -10.56 -28.02
C MET A 474 -16.06 -9.34 -27.16
N MET A 475 -14.91 -9.37 -26.49
CA MET A 475 -14.45 -8.30 -25.61
C MET A 475 -14.12 -7.04 -26.40
N THR A 476 -13.48 -7.15 -27.57
CA THR A 476 -13.25 -5.99 -28.43
C THR A 476 -14.58 -5.34 -28.83
N LYS A 477 -15.62 -6.12 -29.14
CA LYS A 477 -16.95 -5.56 -29.48
C LYS A 477 -17.61 -4.85 -28.29
N ILE A 478 -17.55 -5.43 -27.10
CA ILE A 478 -18.10 -4.85 -25.85
C ILE A 478 -17.36 -3.57 -25.47
N PHE A 479 -16.03 -3.59 -25.52
CA PHE A 479 -15.22 -2.47 -25.10
C PHE A 479 -15.16 -1.34 -26.15
N THR A 480 -15.28 -1.67 -27.44
CA THR A 480 -15.41 -0.67 -28.51
C THR A 480 -16.79 0.01 -28.55
N SER A 481 -17.83 -0.61 -27.97
CA SER A 481 -19.16 0.01 -27.86
C SER A 481 -19.29 0.99 -26.68
N ILE A 482 -18.26 1.12 -25.84
CA ILE A 482 -18.23 2.10 -24.74
C ILE A 482 -17.75 3.46 -25.30
N PRO A 483 -18.58 4.52 -25.28
CA PRO A 483 -18.29 5.78 -25.98
C PRO A 483 -17.04 6.53 -25.49
N PHE A 484 -16.55 6.23 -24.28
CA PHE A 484 -15.35 6.86 -23.70
C PHE A 484 -14.04 6.09 -23.96
N PHE A 485 -14.12 4.78 -24.19
CA PHE A 485 -12.95 3.91 -24.39
C PHE A 485 -12.93 3.24 -25.78
N GLY A 486 -13.89 3.55 -26.65
CA GLY A 486 -14.08 2.82 -27.89
C GLY A 486 -12.88 2.85 -28.84
N ASP A 487 -12.24 4.01 -28.97
CA ASP A 487 -11.04 4.18 -29.80
C ASP A 487 -9.78 3.59 -29.13
N PHE A 488 -9.76 3.45 -27.80
CA PHE A 488 -8.65 2.85 -27.05
C PHE A 488 -8.45 1.36 -27.38
N PHE A 489 -9.56 0.62 -27.51
CA PHE A 489 -9.53 -0.82 -27.80
C PHE A 489 -9.42 -1.16 -29.29
N ARG A 490 -9.41 -0.15 -30.17
CA ARG A 490 -9.28 -0.34 -31.62
C ARG A 490 -7.82 -0.67 -31.96
N LYS A 491 -7.56 -1.89 -32.43
CA LYS A 491 -6.24 -2.25 -32.99
C LYS A 491 -5.94 -1.30 -34.17
N PRO A 492 -4.74 -0.68 -34.25
CA PRO A 492 -4.36 0.10 -35.41
C PRO A 492 -4.39 -0.81 -36.66
N PRO A 493 -4.80 -0.30 -37.83
CA PRO A 493 -4.84 -1.10 -39.04
C PRO A 493 -3.45 -1.65 -39.31
N THR A 494 -3.34 -2.97 -39.36
CA THR A 494 -2.12 -3.68 -39.70
C THR A 494 -1.68 -3.26 -41.09
N GLY A 495 -0.64 -2.44 -41.18
CA GLY A 495 0.13 -2.29 -42.39
C GLY A 495 0.62 -3.66 -42.85
N SER A 496 0.40 -3.95 -44.12
CA SER A 496 0.77 -5.18 -44.82
C SER A 496 2.16 -5.70 -44.44
N CYS A 497 2.22 -6.71 -43.58
CA CYS A 497 3.36 -7.62 -43.49
C CYS A 497 2.84 -9.05 -43.43
N ASN A 498 3.09 -9.79 -44.51
CA ASN A 498 2.98 -11.24 -44.59
C ASN A 498 3.74 -11.88 -43.43
N GLY A 499 3.03 -12.27 -42.36
CA GLY A 499 3.61 -12.97 -41.21
C GLY A 499 2.68 -14.03 -40.63
N ARG A 500 1.67 -14.47 -41.39
CA ARG A 500 0.66 -15.45 -40.95
C ARG A 500 1.25 -16.85 -40.72
N THR A 501 2.51 -17.07 -41.07
CA THR A 501 3.27 -18.31 -40.91
C THR A 501 4.09 -18.38 -39.61
N ASP A 502 4.36 -17.26 -38.93
CA ASP A 502 5.29 -17.26 -37.79
C ASP A 502 4.60 -17.51 -36.44
N SER A 503 3.34 -17.11 -36.26
CA SER A 503 2.60 -17.32 -35.00
C SER A 503 2.26 -18.80 -34.76
N VAL A 504 2.00 -19.57 -35.82
CA VAL A 504 1.78 -21.03 -35.72
C VAL A 504 3.11 -21.75 -35.45
N HIS A 505 4.22 -21.26 -36.01
CA HIS A 505 5.55 -21.82 -35.76
C HIS A 505 6.05 -21.55 -34.33
N MET A 506 5.65 -20.43 -33.72
CA MET A 506 5.96 -20.11 -32.32
C MET A 506 5.17 -20.98 -31.33
N MET A 507 3.89 -21.28 -31.61
CA MET A 507 3.11 -22.23 -30.81
C MET A 507 3.61 -23.68 -30.96
N MET A 508 4.10 -24.09 -32.14
CA MET A 508 4.76 -25.40 -32.29
C MET A 508 6.12 -25.47 -31.58
N LYS A 509 6.88 -24.37 -31.49
CA LYS A 509 8.11 -24.31 -30.69
C LYS A 509 7.85 -24.40 -29.18
N LEU A 510 6.69 -23.93 -28.72
CA LEU A 510 6.24 -24.05 -27.31
C LEU A 510 5.98 -25.50 -26.89
N SER A 511 5.63 -26.40 -27.83
CA SER A 511 5.51 -27.84 -27.56
C SER A 511 6.85 -28.56 -27.50
N LYS A 512 7.94 -28.00 -28.06
CA LYS A 512 9.27 -28.63 -28.02
C LYS A 512 10.18 -28.13 -26.90
N HIS A 513 9.87 -27.00 -26.26
CA HIS A 513 10.66 -26.44 -25.16
C HIS A 513 10.03 -26.61 -23.76
N THR A 514 8.92 -27.35 -23.65
CA THR A 514 8.34 -27.83 -22.38
C THR A 514 8.73 -29.28 -22.04
N GLN A 515 9.63 -29.89 -22.82
CA GLN A 515 10.33 -31.12 -22.46
C GLN A 515 11.82 -30.83 -22.20
N VAL A 516 12.13 -30.29 -21.01
CA VAL A 516 13.29 -30.66 -20.19
C VAL A 516 12.90 -30.44 -18.74
#